data_AF-A0A1S6IRX2-F1
#
_entry.id   AF-A0A1S6IRX2-F1
#
_cell.length_a   1.000
_cell.length_b   1.000
_cell.length_c   1.000
_cell.angle_alpha   90.00
_cell.angle_beta   90.00
_cell.angle_gamma   90.00
#
_symmetry.space_group_name_H-M   'P 1'
#
loop_
_entity.id
_entity.type
_entity.pdbx_description
1 polymer ?
#
loop_
_entity_poly.entity_id
_entity_poly.type
_entity_poly.pdbx_seq_one_letter_code
_entity_poly.pdbx_strand_id
1 'polypeptide(L)' 'MVHTDIITYGGTGESLVKGEIKQLSAIGISILDGAEVKSLEVKGNVYTYGKDIEPIQNEGHVHNGIRVLGEALNKA' A
#
# COMPACT_ATOMS: atom_id res chain seq x y z
N MET A 1 -4.42 -12.58 1.21
CA MET A 1 -4.19 -12.88 -0.22
C MET A 1 -5.16 -12.05 -1.03
N VAL A 2 -4.65 -11.35 -2.04
CA VAL A 2 -5.45 -10.56 -3.00
C VAL A 2 -5.41 -11.28 -4.35
N HIS A 3 -6.57 -11.46 -4.98
CA HIS A 3 -6.70 -12.26 -6.21
C HIS A 3 -6.58 -11.44 -7.50
N THR A 4 -6.65 -10.12 -7.40
CA THR A 4 -6.70 -9.18 -8.52
C THR A 4 -5.65 -8.10 -8.35
N ASP A 5 -5.66 -7.13 -9.25
CA ASP A 5 -4.89 -5.91 -9.12
C ASP A 5 -5.37 -5.06 -7.94
N ILE A 6 -4.44 -4.31 -7.34
CA ILE A 6 -4.69 -3.17 -6.47
C ILE A 6 -4.30 -1.93 -7.28
N ILE A 7 -5.24 -1.01 -7.45
CA ILE A 7 -5.00 0.23 -8.19
C ILE A 7 -5.52 1.39 -7.37
N THR A 8 -4.65 2.35 -7.07
CA THR A 8 -5.01 3.58 -6.37
C THR A 8 -4.64 4.80 -7.20
N TYR A 9 -5.44 5.86 -7.05
CA TYR A 9 -5.24 7.14 -7.71
C TYR A 9 -5.25 8.24 -6.66
N GLY A 10 -4.39 9.24 -6.81
CA GLY A 10 -4.31 10.38 -5.90
C GLY A 10 -2.90 10.58 -5.33
N GLY A 11 -2.74 11.63 -4.53
CA GLY A 11 -1.48 11.99 -3.88
C GLY A 11 -1.53 11.83 -2.36
N THR A 12 -0.72 12.61 -1.67
CA THR A 12 -0.79 12.80 -0.22
C THR A 12 -1.71 13.98 0.11
N GLY A 13 -2.56 13.83 1.12
CA GLY A 13 -3.43 14.90 1.58
C GLY A 13 -4.06 14.66 2.95
N GLU A 14 -4.77 15.67 3.44
CA GLU A 14 -5.46 15.61 4.72
C GLU A 14 -6.71 14.73 4.67
N SER A 15 -6.87 13.90 5.69
CA SER A 15 -8.03 13.04 5.90
C SER A 15 -8.45 13.06 7.37
N LEU A 16 -9.75 12.94 7.63
CA LEU A 16 -10.29 12.84 8.97
C LEU A 16 -10.38 11.37 9.39
N VAL A 17 -9.51 10.95 10.30
CA VAL A 17 -9.46 9.58 10.83
C VAL A 17 -9.79 9.60 12.31
N LYS A 18 -10.94 9.03 12.68
CA LYS A 18 -11.41 8.94 14.08
C LYS A 18 -11.41 10.30 14.83
N GLY A 19 -11.75 11.38 14.14
CA GLY A 19 -11.82 12.73 14.72
C GLY A 19 -10.51 13.53 14.67
N GLU A 20 -9.43 12.96 14.15
CA GLU A 20 -8.14 13.63 13.98
C GLU A 20 -7.81 13.84 12.50
N ILE A 21 -7.30 15.02 12.15
CA ILE A 21 -6.77 15.29 10.80
C ILE A 21 -5.39 14.62 10.68
N LYS A 22 -5.22 13.77 9.66
CA LYS A 22 -3.98 13.05 9.36
C LYS A 22 -3.62 13.22 7.88
N GLN A 23 -2.32 13.28 7.60
CA GLN A 23 -1.82 13.17 6.23
C GLN A 23 -1.83 11.70 5.83
N LEU A 24 -2.57 11.37 4.77
CA LEU A 24 -2.61 10.04 4.17
C LEU A 24 -2.18 10.11 2.71
N SER A 25 -1.33 9.17 2.33
CA SER A 25 -0.91 8.97 0.94
C SER A 25 -1.79 7.91 0.28
N ALA A 26 -2.08 8.06 -1.01
CA ALA A 26 -2.83 7.08 -1.81
C ALA A 26 -2.02 5.81 -2.13
N ILE A 27 -1.27 5.28 -1.17
CA ILE A 27 -0.43 4.09 -1.29
C ILE A 27 -1.31 2.85 -1.53
N GLY A 28 -0.83 1.92 -2.37
CA GLY A 28 -1.56 0.69 -2.68
C GLY A 28 -1.66 -0.26 -1.49
N ILE A 29 -0.53 -0.52 -0.83
CA ILE A 29 -0.45 -1.32 0.40
C ILE A 29 0.44 -0.60 1.41
N SER A 30 -0.09 -0.30 2.59
CA SER A 30 0.71 0.18 3.74
C SER A 30 0.60 -0.83 4.88
N ILE A 31 1.75 -1.35 5.32
CA ILE A 31 1.89 -2.09 6.57
C ILE A 31 2.52 -1.12 7.56
N LEU A 32 1.73 -0.63 8.51
CA LEU A 32 2.14 0.40 9.46
C LEU A 32 2.93 -0.19 10.63
N ASP A 33 3.69 0.64 11.34
CA ASP A 33 4.39 0.26 12.57
C ASP A 33 3.46 -0.45 13.58
N GLY A 34 4.01 -1.46 14.25
CA GLY A 34 3.27 -2.33 15.17
C GLY A 34 2.35 -3.37 14.50
N ALA A 35 2.23 -3.39 13.17
CA ALA A 35 1.51 -4.45 12.47
C ALA A 35 2.35 -5.74 12.39
N GLU A 36 1.70 -6.88 12.66
CA GLU A 36 2.27 -8.22 12.49
C GLU A 36 1.54 -8.96 11.37
N VAL A 37 2.25 -9.26 10.28
CA VAL A 37 1.70 -9.92 9.10
C VAL A 37 2.44 -11.23 8.86
N LYS A 38 1.73 -12.36 8.88
CA LYS A 38 2.33 -13.67 8.57
C LYS A 38 2.90 -13.71 7.14
N SER A 39 2.10 -13.28 6.16
CA SER A 39 2.46 -13.26 4.74
C SER A 39 1.46 -12.43 3.96
N LEU A 40 1.93 -11.71 2.94
CA LEU A 40 1.05 -11.03 1.99
C LEU A 40 1.36 -11.52 0.57
N GLU A 41 0.33 -11.99 -0.13
CA GLU A 41 0.43 -12.34 -1.56
C GLU A 41 -0.63 -11.58 -2.36
N VAL A 42 -0.20 -10.92 -3.43
CA VAL A 42 -1.05 -10.29 -4.45
C VAL A 42 -0.84 -11.03 -5.76
N LYS A 43 -1.90 -11.62 -6.29
CA LYS A 43 -1.85 -12.37 -7.57
C LYS A 43 -1.82 -11.47 -8.80
N GLY A 44 -2.33 -10.25 -8.67
CA GLY A 44 -2.26 -9.22 -9.72
C GLY A 44 -1.09 -8.26 -9.49
N ASN A 45 -1.28 -7.06 -10.00
CA ASN A 45 -0.38 -5.92 -9.88
C ASN A 45 -0.73 -5.03 -8.68
N VAL A 46 0.19 -4.15 -8.30
CA VAL A 46 -0.04 -3.04 -7.38
C VAL A 46 0.42 -1.76 -8.07
N TYR A 47 -0.54 -0.96 -8.53
CA TYR A 47 -0.27 0.29 -9.24
C TYR A 47 -0.78 1.49 -8.47
N THR A 48 0.09 2.49 -8.34
CA THR A 48 -0.25 3.81 -7.82
C THR A 48 -0.16 4.85 -8.92
N TYR A 49 -1.10 5.79 -8.92
CA TYR A 49 -1.13 6.93 -9.84
C TYR A 49 -1.16 8.23 -9.04
N GLY A 50 0.02 8.70 -8.71
CA GLY A 50 0.25 9.98 -8.04
C GLY A 50 1.74 10.23 -7.90
N LYS A 51 2.15 11.49 -7.97
CA LYS A 51 3.57 11.85 -7.83
C LYS A 51 4.09 11.40 -6.46
N ASP A 52 5.24 10.71 -6.45
CA ASP A 52 5.93 10.26 -5.24
C ASP A 52 5.10 9.31 -4.34
N ILE A 53 4.15 8.56 -4.93
CA ILE A 53 3.32 7.59 -4.18
C ILE A 53 3.84 6.17 -4.35
N GLU A 54 4.44 5.61 -3.31
CA GLU A 54 4.93 4.23 -3.34
C GLU A 54 3.79 3.22 -3.50
N PRO A 55 3.94 2.17 -4.33
CA PRO A 55 2.94 1.11 -4.46
C PRO A 55 2.81 0.28 -3.18
N ILE A 56 3.92 0.09 -2.46
CA ILE A 56 3.98 -0.69 -1.22
C ILE A 56 4.90 0.03 -0.23
N GLN A 57 4.39 0.28 0.96
CA GLN A 57 5.13 0.78 2.12
C GLN A 57 5.07 -0.26 3.25
N ASN A 58 6.22 -0.59 3.84
CA ASN A 58 6.28 -1.49 4.99
C ASN A 58 7.13 -0.90 6.11
N GLU A 59 6.46 -0.57 7.20
CA GLU A 59 7.03 -0.11 8.49
C GLU A 59 6.77 -1.13 9.62
N GLY A 60 5.98 -2.18 9.35
CA GLY A 60 5.70 -3.25 10.30
C GLY A 60 6.54 -4.51 10.05
N HIS A 61 6.14 -5.60 10.71
CA HIS A 61 6.85 -6.86 10.64
C HIS A 61 6.10 -7.87 9.75
N VAL A 62 6.81 -8.44 8.77
CA VAL A 62 6.26 -9.43 7.83
C VAL A 62 7.10 -10.70 7.84
N HIS A 63 6.57 -11.77 8.43
CA HIS A 63 7.34 -12.99 8.70
C HIS A 63 7.81 -13.72 7.42
N ASN A 64 6.89 -14.00 6.50
CA ASN A 64 7.20 -14.78 5.28
C ASN A 64 7.36 -13.89 4.04
N GLY A 65 7.45 -12.57 4.22
CA GLY A 65 7.58 -11.59 3.16
C GLY A 65 6.26 -11.18 2.47
N ILE A 66 6.43 -10.25 1.52
CA ILE A 66 5.39 -9.71 0.65
C ILE A 66 5.70 -10.17 -0.77
N ARG A 67 4.75 -10.84 -1.42
CA ARG A 67 4.90 -11.34 -2.79
C ARG A 67 3.84 -10.73 -3.71
N VAL A 68 4.28 -10.02 -4.73
CA VAL A 68 3.44 -9.58 -5.85
C VAL A 68 3.80 -10.44 -7.05
N LEU A 69 2.81 -11.13 -7.63
CA LEU A 69 3.05 -11.98 -8.81
C LEU A 69 3.10 -11.17 -10.11
N GLY A 70 2.39 -10.05 -10.16
CA GLY A 70 2.53 -9.05 -11.22
C GLY A 70 3.61 -8.02 -10.88
N GLU A 71 3.37 -6.77 -11.25
CA GLU A 71 4.27 -5.64 -10.98
C GLU A 71 3.80 -4.82 -9.77
N ALA A 72 4.74 -4.24 -9.04
CA ALA A 72 4.47 -3.20 -8.05
C ALA A 72 5.17 -1.91 -8.50
N LEU A 73 4.42 -0.95 -9.03
CA LEU A 73 4.99 0.22 -9.70
C LEU A 73 4.13 1.48 -9.51
N ASN A 74 4.79 2.61 -9.32
CA ASN A 74 4.18 3.92 -9.50
C ASN A 74 4.14 4.29 -10.99
N LYS A 75 2.95 4.59 -11.51
CA LYS A 75 2.71 4.87 -12.95
C LYS A 75 2.43 6.35 -13.23
N ALA A 76 2.86 7.26 -12.34
CA ALA A 76 2.69 8.71 -12.50
C ALA A 76 3.78 9.36 -13.35
#